data_AF-A0A165IFW5-F1
#
_entry.id   AF-A0A165IFW5-F1
#
_cell.length_a   1.000
_cell.length_b   1.000
_cell.length_c   1.000
_cell.angle_alpha   90.00
_cell.angle_beta   90.00
_cell.angle_gamma   90.00
#
_symmetry.space_group_name_H-M   'P 1'
#
loop_
_entity.id
_entity.type
_entity.pdbx_description
1 polymer ?
#
loop_
_entity_poly.entity_id
_entity_poly.type
_entity_poly.pdbx_seq_one_letter_code
_entity_poly.pdbx_strand_id
1 'polypeptide(L)'
;MQGASDYVWTPSDVFGGLQLAVAVLGFGVAIWQLVRTANATAKSARALGQRLIANDLLVLLPDLEHLEDALDAAVKTTKPDKVGTALAEYARKAQRIHGHLKATPAFSGADLVDLIEASVKEARTAKEALYEGGTIDVVAVARTARQSIGKVILEAASFSASLQKGSESGTQRKQSWFRPRKALRQDG
;
A
#
# COMPACT_ATOMS: atom_id res chain seq x y z
N MET A 1 -73.00 2.52 -3.70
CA MET A 1 -72.96 1.36 -2.79
C MET A 1 -72.12 0.29 -3.46
N GLN A 2 -70.83 0.19 -3.11
CA GLN A 2 -69.95 -0.89 -3.55
C GLN A 2 -69.93 -1.94 -2.43
N GLY A 3 -70.34 -3.16 -2.75
CA GLY A 3 -70.39 -4.28 -1.81
C GLY A 3 -68.98 -4.72 -1.43
N ALA A 4 -68.75 -4.91 -0.13
CA ALA A 4 -67.56 -5.59 0.37
C ALA A 4 -67.64 -7.05 -0.08
N SER A 5 -66.70 -7.47 -0.92
CA SER A 5 -66.52 -8.86 -1.29
C SER A 5 -65.88 -9.60 -0.11
N ASP A 6 -66.62 -10.53 0.51
CA ASP A 6 -66.11 -11.42 1.54
C ASP A 6 -65.05 -12.36 0.95
N TYR A 7 -63.78 -12.07 1.22
CA TYR A 7 -62.67 -12.94 0.85
C TYR A 7 -62.67 -14.18 1.76
N VAL A 8 -63.14 -15.31 1.24
CA VAL A 8 -63.03 -16.61 1.91
C VAL A 8 -61.63 -17.14 1.68
N TRP A 9 -60.80 -17.10 2.72
CA TRP A 9 -59.44 -17.65 2.70
C TRP A 9 -59.46 -19.13 2.36
N THR A 10 -58.78 -19.51 1.27
CA THR A 10 -58.58 -20.92 0.94
C THR A 10 -57.30 -21.45 1.60
N PRO A 11 -57.25 -22.73 1.99
CA PRO A 11 -56.02 -23.33 2.55
C PRO A 11 -54.78 -23.13 1.66
N SER A 12 -54.95 -23.02 0.35
CA SER A 12 -53.90 -22.69 -0.62
C SER A 12 -53.27 -21.31 -0.42
N ASP A 13 -54.04 -20.31 0.03
CA ASP A 13 -53.54 -18.95 0.29
C ASP A 13 -52.60 -18.92 1.50
N VAL A 14 -52.91 -19.74 2.51
CA VAL A 14 -52.06 -19.92 3.71
C VAL A 14 -50.75 -20.61 3.36
N PHE A 15 -50.79 -21.66 2.52
CA PHE A 15 -49.58 -22.34 2.05
C PHE A 15 -48.72 -21.44 1.16
N GLY A 16 -49.33 -20.66 0.26
CA GLY A 16 -48.61 -19.69 -0.57
C GLY A 16 -47.93 -18.60 0.27
N GLY A 17 -48.61 -18.09 1.29
CA GLY A 17 -48.04 -17.13 2.24
C GLY A 17 -46.85 -17.71 3.03
N LEU A 18 -46.94 -18.96 3.47
CA LEU A 18 -45.87 -19.65 4.19
C LEU A 18 -44.62 -19.86 3.30
N GLN A 19 -44.81 -20.27 2.05
CA GLN A 19 -43.71 -20.44 1.09
C GLN A 19 -43.01 -19.11 0.79
N LEU A 20 -43.78 -18.03 0.63
CA LEU A 20 -43.22 -16.69 0.44
C LEU A 20 -42.41 -16.24 1.66
N ALA A 21 -42.91 -16.47 2.88
CA ALA A 21 -42.19 -16.15 4.10
C ALA A 21 -40.85 -16.91 4.22
N VAL A 22 -40.85 -18.20 3.91
CA VAL A 22 -39.63 -19.03 3.88
C VAL A 22 -38.65 -18.54 2.80
N ALA A 23 -39.13 -18.17 1.62
CA ALA A 23 -38.29 -17.65 0.53
C ALA A 23 -37.62 -16.32 0.90
N VAL A 24 -38.38 -15.38 1.51
CA VAL A 24 -37.84 -14.08 1.97
C VAL A 24 -36.79 -14.29 3.07
N LEU A 25 -37.04 -15.19 4.02
CA LEU A 25 -36.07 -15.53 5.06
C LEU A 25 -34.79 -16.15 4.47
N GLY A 26 -34.94 -17.09 3.52
CA GLY A 26 -33.81 -17.69 2.82
C GLY A 26 -32.96 -16.66 2.06
N PHE A 27 -33.62 -15.71 1.38
CA PHE A 27 -32.93 -14.63 0.66
C PHE A 27 -32.23 -13.65 1.60
N GLY A 28 -32.85 -13.32 2.74
CA GLY A 28 -32.24 -12.48 3.78
C GLY A 28 -30.96 -13.10 4.35
N VAL A 29 -30.97 -14.41 4.61
CA VAL A 29 -29.77 -15.14 5.07
C VAL A 29 -28.67 -15.14 4.00
N ALA A 30 -29.02 -15.33 2.72
CA ALA A 30 -28.07 -15.30 1.62
C ALA A 30 -27.41 -13.91 1.46
N ILE A 31 -28.20 -12.82 1.54
CA ILE A 31 -27.67 -11.44 1.54
C ILE A 31 -26.74 -11.22 2.72
N TRP A 32 -27.12 -11.67 3.92
CA TRP A 32 -26.29 -11.52 5.10
C TRP A 32 -24.95 -12.27 4.97
N GLN A 33 -24.97 -13.48 4.39
CA GLN A 33 -23.75 -14.22 4.08
C GLN A 33 -22.89 -13.50 3.05
N LEU A 34 -23.48 -12.95 1.98
CA LEU A 34 -22.76 -12.15 0.97
C LEU A 34 -22.09 -10.93 1.58
N VAL A 35 -22.80 -10.16 2.42
CA VAL A 35 -22.26 -8.99 3.11
C VAL A 35 -21.12 -9.38 4.07
N ARG A 36 -21.29 -10.46 4.84
CA ARG A 36 -20.27 -10.95 5.75
C ARG A 36 -19.01 -11.43 5.00
N THR A 37 -19.20 -12.11 3.88
CA THR A 37 -18.11 -12.62 3.04
C THR A 37 -17.41 -11.47 2.33
N ALA A 38 -18.14 -10.50 1.78
CA ALA A 38 -17.56 -9.30 1.18
C ALA A 38 -16.71 -8.50 2.19
N ASN A 39 -17.19 -8.34 3.43
CA ASN A 39 -16.43 -7.69 4.49
C ASN A 39 -15.17 -8.46 4.91
N ALA A 40 -15.23 -9.80 4.94
CA ALA A 40 -14.07 -10.64 5.20
C ALA A 40 -13.05 -10.56 4.04
N THR A 41 -13.52 -10.65 2.80
CA THR A 41 -12.70 -10.53 1.58
C THR A 41 -12.04 -9.16 1.49
N ALA A 42 -12.76 -8.08 1.80
CA ALA A 42 -12.20 -6.74 1.80
C ALA A 42 -11.06 -6.58 2.82
N LYS A 43 -11.21 -7.16 4.03
CA LYS A 43 -10.13 -7.16 5.04
C LYS A 43 -8.94 -7.99 4.60
N SER A 44 -9.16 -9.17 4.02
CA SER A 44 -8.10 -10.03 3.50
C SER A 44 -7.37 -9.39 2.32
N ALA A 45 -8.08 -8.76 1.39
CA ALA A 45 -7.51 -8.06 0.24
C ALA A 45 -6.64 -6.87 0.67
N ARG A 46 -7.07 -6.10 1.67
CA ARG A 46 -6.26 -5.01 2.25
C ARG A 46 -4.98 -5.52 2.90
N ALA A 47 -5.07 -6.59 3.70
CA ALA A 47 -3.90 -7.18 4.34
C ALA A 47 -2.92 -7.80 3.33
N LEU A 48 -3.44 -8.41 2.26
CA LEU A 48 -2.63 -8.98 1.18
C LEU A 48 -1.94 -7.87 0.36
N GLY A 49 -2.68 -6.80 0.04
CA GLY A 49 -2.13 -5.62 -0.65
C GLY A 49 -1.01 -4.95 0.15
N GLN A 50 -1.18 -4.78 1.47
CA GLN A 50 -0.12 -4.26 2.34
C GLN A 50 1.14 -5.13 2.33
N ARG A 51 0.99 -6.46 2.33
CA ARG A 51 2.13 -7.39 2.27
C ARG A 51 2.86 -7.37 0.93
N LEU A 52 2.11 -7.33 -0.17
CA LEU A 52 2.70 -7.24 -1.51
C LEU A 52 3.51 -5.95 -1.66
N ILE A 53 3.00 -4.85 -1.14
CA ILE A 53 3.69 -3.55 -1.26
C ILE A 53 4.88 -3.45 -0.31
N ALA A 54 4.78 -4.02 0.90
CA ALA A 54 5.93 -4.16 1.77
C ALA A 54 7.05 -4.95 1.06
N ASN A 55 6.69 -6.02 0.34
CA ASN A 55 7.63 -6.81 -0.43
C ASN A 55 8.21 -6.01 -1.60
N ASP A 56 7.37 -5.34 -2.40
CA ASP A 56 7.84 -4.50 -3.50
C ASP A 56 8.78 -3.39 -3.01
N LEU A 57 8.46 -2.71 -1.91
CA LEU A 57 9.31 -1.67 -1.35
C LEU A 57 10.65 -2.23 -0.84
N LEU A 58 10.65 -3.43 -0.26
CA LEU A 58 11.87 -4.13 0.15
C LEU A 58 12.75 -4.53 -1.04
N VAL A 59 12.15 -4.80 -2.20
CA VAL A 59 12.89 -5.07 -3.45
C VAL A 59 13.39 -3.78 -4.10
N LEU A 60 12.61 -2.70 -4.01
CA LEU A 60 12.92 -1.41 -4.64
C LEU A 60 13.95 -0.58 -3.86
N LEU A 61 14.08 -0.78 -2.55
CA LEU A 61 15.01 -0.01 -1.72
C LEU A 61 16.48 -0.27 -2.10
N PRO A 62 16.96 -1.53 -2.23
CA PRO A 62 18.32 -1.82 -2.71
C PRO A 62 18.58 -1.24 -4.11
N ASP A 63 17.56 -1.22 -4.97
CA ASP A 63 17.66 -0.63 -6.30
C ASP A 63 17.85 0.89 -6.27
N LEU A 64 17.22 1.59 -5.31
CA LEU A 64 17.41 3.03 -5.11
C LEU A 64 18.77 3.35 -4.50
N GLU A 65 19.22 2.56 -3.52
CA GLU A 65 20.57 2.67 -2.92
C GLU A 65 21.65 2.47 -3.99
N HIS A 66 21.48 1.47 -4.85
CA HIS A 66 22.42 1.25 -5.96
C HIS A 66 22.48 2.43 -6.93
N LEU A 67 21.35 3.09 -7.21
CA LEU A 67 21.29 4.27 -8.05
C LEU A 67 21.93 5.50 -7.38
N GLU A 68 21.77 5.65 -6.06
CA GLU A 68 22.48 6.66 -5.27
C GLU A 68 24.00 6.45 -5.34
N ASP A 69 24.47 5.23 -5.10
CA ASP A 69 25.88 4.87 -5.19
C ASP A 69 26.46 5.12 -6.59
N ALA A 70 25.70 4.77 -7.64
CA ALA A 70 26.07 5.00 -9.03
C ALA A 70 26.17 6.50 -9.34
N LEU A 71 25.25 7.32 -8.83
CA LEU A 71 25.30 8.77 -8.93
C LEU A 71 26.53 9.33 -8.20
N ASP A 72 26.79 8.87 -6.99
CA ASP A 72 27.95 9.27 -6.19
C ASP A 72 29.28 8.94 -6.89
N ALA A 73 29.37 7.75 -7.48
CA ALA A 73 30.51 7.34 -8.29
C ALA A 73 30.64 8.22 -9.55
N ALA A 74 29.54 8.53 -10.24
CA ALA A 74 29.55 9.40 -11.41
C ALA A 74 30.03 10.82 -11.07
N VAL A 75 29.55 11.40 -9.98
CA VAL A 75 29.94 12.74 -9.50
C VAL A 75 31.43 12.81 -9.18
N LYS A 76 32.00 11.75 -8.57
CA LYS A 76 33.45 11.66 -8.31
C LYS A 76 34.30 11.68 -9.59
N THR A 77 33.77 11.20 -10.71
CA THR A 77 34.48 11.23 -11.99
C THR A 77 34.38 12.56 -12.73
N THR A 78 33.61 13.53 -12.21
CA THR A 78 33.37 14.87 -12.78
C THR A 78 32.95 14.89 -14.26
N LYS A 79 32.43 13.76 -14.78
CA LYS A 79 31.95 13.63 -16.15
C LYS A 79 30.46 13.96 -16.20
N PRO A 80 30.05 15.10 -16.80
CA PRO A 80 28.66 15.54 -16.81
C PRO A 80 27.73 14.49 -17.45
N ASP A 81 28.19 13.81 -18.51
CA ASP A 81 27.40 12.75 -19.18
C ASP A 81 27.05 11.59 -18.25
N LYS A 82 28.02 11.14 -17.43
CA LYS A 82 27.78 10.03 -16.49
C LYS A 82 26.78 10.42 -15.41
N VAL A 83 26.91 11.65 -14.89
CA VAL A 83 26.00 12.18 -13.87
C VAL A 83 24.60 12.38 -14.45
N GLY A 84 24.51 12.93 -15.67
CA GLY A 84 23.25 13.11 -16.38
C GLY A 84 22.53 11.78 -16.64
N THR A 85 23.25 10.72 -17.02
CA THR A 85 22.69 9.38 -17.17
C THR A 85 22.20 8.81 -15.84
N ALA A 86 23.01 8.90 -14.78
CA ALA A 86 22.63 8.40 -13.44
C ALA A 86 21.38 9.12 -12.91
N LEU A 87 21.31 10.46 -13.02
CA LEU A 87 20.14 11.25 -12.64
C LEU A 87 18.89 10.87 -13.46
N ALA A 88 19.05 10.63 -14.77
CA ALA A 88 17.94 10.20 -15.64
C ALA A 88 17.45 8.79 -15.31
N GLU A 89 18.34 7.87 -14.95
CA GLU A 89 17.99 6.51 -14.50
C GLU A 89 17.26 6.55 -13.17
N TYR A 90 17.77 7.30 -12.20
CA TYR A 90 17.10 7.56 -10.93
C TYR A 90 15.69 8.11 -11.15
N ALA A 91 15.56 9.22 -11.88
CA ALA A 91 14.28 9.88 -12.10
C ALA A 91 13.24 8.95 -12.77
N ARG A 92 13.67 8.12 -13.72
CA ARG A 92 12.79 7.14 -14.36
C ARG A 92 12.34 6.04 -13.41
N LYS A 93 13.22 5.54 -12.55
CA LYS A 93 12.88 4.47 -11.59
C LYS A 93 12.03 5.01 -10.45
N ALA A 94 12.42 6.11 -9.84
CA ALA A 94 11.66 6.82 -8.82
C ALA A 94 10.25 7.22 -9.30
N GLN A 95 10.09 7.68 -10.54
CA GLN A 95 8.76 7.97 -11.11
C GLN A 95 7.85 6.72 -11.19
N ARG A 96 8.40 5.54 -11.51
CA ARG A 96 7.63 4.29 -11.51
C ARG A 96 7.19 3.93 -10.11
N ILE A 97 8.11 4.03 -9.13
CA ILE A 97 7.82 3.78 -7.72
C ILE A 97 6.72 4.72 -7.24
N HIS A 98 6.84 6.02 -7.53
CA HIS A 98 5.81 7.01 -7.24
C HIS A 98 4.44 6.61 -7.84
N GLY A 99 4.41 6.19 -9.11
CA GLY A 99 3.18 5.71 -9.75
C GLY A 99 2.56 4.49 -9.05
N HIS A 100 3.38 3.51 -8.66
CA HIS A 100 2.94 2.32 -7.93
C HIS A 100 2.41 2.66 -6.53
N LEU A 101 3.10 3.52 -5.79
CA LEU A 101 2.68 3.96 -4.46
C LEU A 101 1.38 4.77 -4.54
N LYS A 102 1.28 5.71 -5.48
CA LYS A 102 0.07 6.54 -5.68
C LYS A 102 -1.15 5.72 -6.09
N ALA A 103 -0.96 4.65 -6.86
CA ALA A 103 -2.04 3.73 -7.23
C ALA A 103 -2.56 2.91 -6.04
N THR A 104 -1.84 2.88 -4.92
CA THR A 104 -2.27 2.15 -3.73
C THR A 104 -2.95 3.09 -2.72
N PRO A 105 -4.24 2.85 -2.37
CA PRO A 105 -4.97 3.68 -1.42
C PRO A 105 -4.35 3.79 -0.01
N ALA A 106 -3.56 2.79 0.41
CA ALA A 106 -2.89 2.82 1.70
C ALA A 106 -1.75 3.87 1.78
N PHE A 107 -1.35 4.42 0.64
CA PHE A 107 -0.18 5.29 0.49
C PHE A 107 -0.50 6.61 -0.20
N SER A 108 -1.74 6.83 -0.64
CA SER A 108 -2.15 8.00 -1.45
C SER A 108 -2.12 9.34 -0.71
N GLY A 109 -1.50 9.41 0.46
CA GLY A 109 -1.27 10.62 1.26
C GLY A 109 -0.10 10.46 2.23
N ALA A 110 0.85 9.56 1.92
CA ALA A 110 2.06 9.40 2.71
C ALA A 110 3.10 10.42 2.25
N ASP A 111 3.77 11.08 3.19
CA ASP A 111 4.85 12.05 2.96
C ASP A 111 5.93 11.52 1.99
N LEU A 112 6.12 10.19 1.96
CA LEU A 112 7.03 9.52 1.04
C LEU A 112 6.70 9.74 -0.45
N VAL A 113 5.41 9.79 -0.82
CA VAL A 113 4.99 9.98 -2.22
C VAL A 113 5.41 11.37 -2.70
N ASP A 114 5.15 12.40 -1.88
CA ASP A 114 5.51 13.78 -2.18
C ASP A 114 7.04 13.98 -2.18
N LEU A 115 7.75 13.30 -1.26
CA LEU A 115 9.21 13.30 -1.24
C LEU A 115 9.81 12.69 -2.51
N ILE A 116 9.26 11.57 -3.01
CA ILE A 116 9.72 10.96 -4.26
C ILE A 116 9.44 11.89 -5.45
N GLU A 117 8.27 12.54 -5.50
CA GLU A 117 7.97 13.50 -6.56
C GLU A 117 8.93 14.69 -6.54
N ALA A 118 9.21 15.24 -5.36
CA ALA A 118 10.18 16.32 -5.18
C ALA A 118 11.60 15.90 -5.61
N SER A 119 12.06 14.71 -5.21
CA SER A 119 13.39 14.22 -5.59
C SER A 119 13.52 13.98 -7.09
N VAL A 120 12.47 13.48 -7.76
CA VAL A 120 12.43 13.32 -9.21
C VAL A 120 12.54 14.68 -9.90
N LYS A 121 11.83 15.69 -9.40
CA LYS A 121 11.90 17.06 -9.95
C LYS A 121 13.32 17.62 -9.82
N GLU A 122 13.92 17.52 -8.65
CA GLU A 122 15.29 17.99 -8.41
C GLU A 122 16.33 17.25 -9.26
N ALA A 123 16.19 15.93 -9.43
CA ALA A 123 17.06 15.15 -10.29
C ALA A 123 16.96 15.60 -11.76
N ARG A 124 15.75 15.93 -12.25
CA ARG A 124 15.56 16.47 -13.61
C ARG A 124 16.15 17.86 -13.76
N THR A 125 15.91 18.76 -12.82
CA THR A 125 16.50 20.10 -12.82
C THR A 125 18.02 20.06 -12.77
N ALA A 126 18.60 19.20 -11.93
CA ALA A 126 20.05 19.00 -11.88
C ALA A 126 20.59 18.46 -13.22
N LYS A 127 19.86 17.54 -13.87
CA LYS A 127 20.23 17.05 -15.19
C LYS A 127 20.19 18.17 -16.25
N GLU A 128 19.13 18.96 -16.30
CA GLU A 128 19.00 20.09 -17.23
C GLU A 128 20.14 21.09 -17.04
N ALA A 129 20.46 21.44 -15.79
CA ALA A 129 21.57 22.34 -15.46
C ALA A 129 22.95 21.81 -15.88
N LEU A 130 23.15 20.49 -15.99
CA LEU A 130 24.40 19.91 -16.53
C LEU A 130 24.58 20.14 -18.03
N TYR A 131 23.49 20.36 -18.78
CA TYR A 131 23.52 20.51 -20.24
C TYR A 131 23.24 21.93 -20.73
N GLU A 132 22.71 22.83 -19.89
CA GLU A 132 22.40 24.22 -20.27
C GLU A 132 23.61 25.16 -20.39
N GLY A 133 24.85 24.69 -20.13
CA GLY A 133 26.07 25.25 -20.73
C GLY A 133 27.25 25.57 -19.81
N GLY A 134 28.43 25.78 -20.42
CA GLY A 134 29.64 26.31 -19.80
C GLY A 134 30.51 25.32 -19.00
N THR A 135 31.57 25.83 -18.37
CA THR A 135 32.40 25.07 -17.42
C THR A 135 31.60 24.94 -16.12
N ILE A 136 30.91 23.81 -15.94
CA ILE A 136 30.00 23.58 -14.81
C ILE A 136 30.71 22.80 -13.69
N ASP A 137 30.56 23.28 -12.45
CA ASP A 137 30.89 22.47 -11.26
C ASP A 137 29.83 21.38 -11.07
N VAL A 138 30.13 20.19 -11.60
CA VAL A 138 29.27 18.99 -11.53
C VAL A 138 28.88 18.65 -10.09
N VAL A 139 29.77 18.87 -9.13
CA VAL A 139 29.53 18.53 -7.71
C VAL A 139 28.52 19.50 -7.12
N ALA A 140 28.64 20.79 -7.42
CA ALA A 140 27.69 21.81 -6.97
C ALA A 140 26.29 21.55 -7.54
N VAL A 141 26.18 21.25 -8.84
CA VAL A 141 24.89 21.00 -9.51
C VAL A 141 24.20 19.74 -8.96
N ALA A 142 24.95 18.65 -8.73
CA ALA A 142 24.37 17.40 -8.25
C ALA A 142 24.03 17.40 -6.76
N ARG A 143 24.51 18.38 -5.97
CA ARG A 143 24.40 18.38 -4.50
C ARG A 143 22.95 18.29 -4.02
N THR A 144 22.07 19.14 -4.54
CA THR A 144 20.67 19.21 -4.11
C THR A 144 19.94 17.90 -4.41
N ALA A 145 20.10 17.38 -5.63
CA ALA A 145 19.52 16.10 -6.03
C ALA A 145 19.99 14.96 -5.12
N ARG A 146 21.29 14.86 -4.83
CA ARG A 146 21.84 13.83 -3.92
C ARG A 146 21.22 13.90 -2.52
N GLN A 147 21.10 15.10 -1.95
CA GLN A 147 20.49 15.27 -0.62
C GLN A 147 19.03 14.80 -0.60
N SER A 148 18.27 15.09 -1.65
CA SER A 148 16.87 14.68 -1.74
C SER A 148 16.70 13.18 -2.01
N ILE A 149 17.58 12.60 -2.84
CA ILE A 149 17.66 11.15 -3.04
C ILE A 149 17.92 10.43 -1.69
N GLY A 150 18.92 10.87 -0.94
CA GLY A 150 19.23 10.29 0.37
C GLY A 150 18.07 10.42 1.38
N LYS A 151 17.33 11.54 1.36
CA LYS A 151 16.10 11.70 2.17
C LYS A 151 15.04 10.68 1.79
N VAL A 152 14.80 10.46 0.49
CA VAL A 152 13.84 9.47 0.00
C VAL A 152 14.23 8.06 0.45
N ILE A 153 15.51 7.70 0.37
CA ILE A 153 16.00 6.38 0.78
C ILE A 153 15.81 6.19 2.29
N LEU A 154 16.18 7.20 3.10
CA LEU A 154 15.99 7.16 4.55
C LEU A 154 14.50 7.00 4.93
N GLU A 155 13.63 7.79 4.30
CA GLU A 155 12.20 7.74 4.57
C GLU A 155 11.60 6.42 4.10
N ALA A 156 12.00 5.90 2.94
CA ALA A 156 11.57 4.60 2.45
C ALA A 156 12.02 3.45 3.38
N ALA A 157 13.23 3.51 3.91
CA ALA A 157 13.75 2.54 4.89
C ALA A 157 12.97 2.61 6.21
N SER A 158 12.76 3.81 6.75
CA SER A 158 11.95 4.06 7.96
C SER A 158 10.52 3.53 7.78
N PHE A 159 9.92 3.85 6.64
CA PHE A 159 8.59 3.42 6.29
C PHE A 159 8.50 1.89 6.19
N SER A 160 9.46 1.24 5.52
CA SER A 160 9.54 -0.23 5.43
C SER A 160 9.65 -0.89 6.81
N ALA A 161 10.48 -0.34 7.71
CA ALA A 161 10.58 -0.82 9.09
C ALA A 161 9.26 -0.68 9.86
N SER A 162 8.52 0.41 9.64
CA SER A 162 7.21 0.62 10.26
C SER A 162 6.17 -0.43 9.82
N LEU A 163 6.20 -0.83 8.54
CA LEU A 163 5.35 -1.88 8.00
C LEU A 163 5.64 -3.25 8.62
N GLN A 164 6.92 -3.59 8.80
CA GLN A 164 7.32 -4.86 9.41
C GLN A 164 6.82 -4.97 10.86
N LYS A 165 7.02 -3.92 11.67
CA LYS A 165 6.58 -3.85 13.07
C LYS A 165 5.05 -3.93 13.23
N GLY A 166 4.31 -3.33 12.30
CA GLY A 166 2.86 -3.42 12.26
C GLY A 166 2.35 -4.85 12.05
N SER A 167 3.08 -5.67 11.29
CA SER A 167 2.69 -7.06 10.99
C SER A 167 2.86 -8.02 12.19
N GLU A 168 3.88 -7.79 13.02
CA GLU A 168 4.18 -8.64 14.19
C GLU A 168 3.18 -8.42 15.33
N SER A 169 2.76 -7.17 15.53
CA SER A 169 1.82 -6.74 16.57
C SER A 169 0.46 -7.46 16.48
N GLY A 170 0.00 -7.79 15.26
CA GLY A 170 -1.25 -8.52 15.04
C GLY A 170 -1.17 -10.02 15.35
N THR A 171 0.02 -10.61 15.26
CA THR A 171 0.24 -12.06 15.44
C THR A 171 0.40 -12.41 16.92
N GLN A 172 1.08 -11.56 17.69
CA GLN A 172 1.28 -11.77 19.14
C GLN A 172 -0.04 -11.72 19.94
N ARG A 173 -1.00 -10.88 19.53
CA ARG A 173 -2.29 -10.74 20.22
C ARG A 173 -3.13 -12.02 20.16
N LYS A 174 -3.05 -12.79 19.06
CA LYS A 174 -3.76 -14.08 18.91
C LYS A 174 -3.10 -15.21 19.70
N GLN A 175 -1.78 -15.21 19.89
CA GLN A 175 -1.10 -16.25 20.68
C GLN A 175 -1.28 -16.07 22.19
N SER A 176 -1.45 -14.84 22.69
CA SER A 176 -1.68 -14.61 24.13
C SER A 176 -2.97 -15.25 24.67
N TRP A 177 -3.98 -15.46 23.81
CA TRP A 177 -5.25 -16.10 24.18
C TRP A 177 -5.16 -17.63 24.28
N PHE A 178 -4.15 -18.24 23.65
CA PHE A 178 -3.91 -19.70 23.67
C PHE A 178 -2.81 -20.08 24.68
N ARG A 179 -2.74 -19.39 25.82
CA ARG A 179 -2.01 -19.95 26.96
C ARG A 179 -2.93 -20.98 27.63
N PRO A 180 -2.69 -22.30 27.49
CA PRO A 180 -3.42 -23.26 28.29
C PRO A 180 -3.21 -22.88 29.76
N ARG A 181 -4.31 -22.62 30.48
CA ARG A 181 -4.30 -22.56 31.95
C ARG A 181 -3.73 -23.91 32.39
N LYS A 182 -2.43 -23.96 32.66
CA LYS A 182 -1.82 -25.10 33.32
C LYS A 182 -2.65 -25.31 34.57
N ALA A 183 -3.22 -26.51 34.62
CA ALA A 183 -4.03 -27.01 35.70
C ALA A 183 -3.42 -26.61 37.04
N LEU A 184 -4.25 -26.02 37.90
CA LEU A 184 -4.05 -26.08 39.34
C LEU A 184 -3.95 -27.57 39.69
N ARG A 185 -2.72 -28.08 39.76
CA ARG A 185 -2.45 -29.39 40.32
C ARG A 185 -2.43 -29.19 41.83
N GLN A 186 -3.36 -29.90 42.46
CA GLN A 186 -3.54 -30.09 43.88
C GLN A 186 -2.20 -30.33 44.57
N ASP A 187 -1.94 -29.54 45.61
CA ASP A 187 -1.16 -29.97 46.77
C ASP A 187 -1.99 -29.60 47.99
N GLY A 188 -2.41 -30.60 48.76
CA GLY A 188 -3.20 -30.47 49.99
C GLY A 188 -4.29 -31.51 50.11
#